data_AF-A0A1Z8T3P9-F1
#
_entry.id   AF-A0A1Z8T3P9-F1
#
_cell.length_a   1.000
_cell.length_b   1.000
_cell.length_c   1.000
_cell.angle_alpha   90.00
_cell.angle_beta   90.00
_cell.angle_gamma   90.00
#
_symmetry.space_group_name_H-M   'P 1'
#
loop_
_entity.id
_entity.type
_entity.pdbx_description
1 polymer ?
#
loop_
_entity_poly.entity_id
_entity_poly.type
_entity_poly.pdbx_seq_one_letter_code
_entity_poly.pdbx_strand_id
1 'polypeptide(L)'
;MQIDGGKVDSLHWAIEELSKQRQELDGKIKIARKREETGSLIEEVHAQKDALEKRISALEDGLKVSSELVDTPLDKLEEEISSVNDKLEIAQERLESLEQEQYLEDLGRKLNRSHDDDASSLDNSSSNFTDPASPIISLNMPSGEESNLEENLSTTTQTMSTPSNRIETSQESTSRISETVQPEQTEALSKEQIVPLPVEGLEETATKLGVEPDFLVEKGTQALLRMIARNGGQLKFPLEIDQID
;
A
#
# COMPACT_ATOMS: atom_id res chain seq x y z
N MET A 1 75.38 15.33 -46.80
CA MET A 1 74.28 16.31 -46.68
C MET A 1 74.47 17.04 -45.35
N GLN A 2 74.91 18.29 -45.39
CA GLN A 2 74.95 19.14 -44.20
C GLN A 2 73.52 19.59 -43.90
N ILE A 3 73.03 19.26 -42.71
CA ILE A 3 71.74 19.76 -42.22
C ILE A 3 71.99 21.20 -41.80
N ASP A 4 71.25 22.13 -42.42
CA ASP A 4 71.34 23.55 -42.13
C ASP A 4 70.77 23.84 -40.73
N GLY A 5 71.63 24.25 -39.80
CA GLY A 5 71.29 24.41 -38.37
C GLY A 5 70.14 25.39 -38.12
N GLY A 6 70.03 26.46 -38.93
CA GLY A 6 68.93 27.43 -38.79
C GLY A 6 67.56 26.83 -39.13
N LYS A 7 67.51 25.84 -40.03
CA LYS A 7 66.26 25.12 -40.34
C LYS A 7 65.84 24.21 -39.19
N VAL A 8 66.81 23.65 -38.47
CA VAL A 8 66.57 22.81 -37.28
C VAL A 8 65.99 23.64 -36.14
N ASP A 9 66.54 24.83 -35.88
CA ASP A 9 66.06 25.72 -34.81
C ASP A 9 64.64 26.25 -35.09
N SER A 10 64.37 26.62 -36.35
CA SER A 10 63.02 27.03 -36.78
C SER A 10 61.97 25.92 -36.58
N LEU A 11 62.34 24.66 -36.84
CA LEU A 11 61.47 23.52 -36.59
C LEU A 11 61.25 23.26 -35.10
N HIS A 12 62.29 23.40 -34.27
CA HIS A 12 62.13 23.27 -32.81
C HIS A 12 61.14 24.31 -32.27
N TRP A 13 61.23 25.56 -32.71
CA TRP A 13 60.28 26.60 -32.31
C TRP A 13 58.86 26.28 -32.75
N ALA A 14 58.67 25.83 -33.99
CA ALA A 14 57.36 25.46 -34.49
C ALA A 14 56.76 24.28 -33.69
N ILE A 15 57.57 23.29 -33.33
CA ILE A 15 57.12 22.15 -32.51
C ILE A 15 56.72 22.61 -31.11
N GLU A 16 57.51 23.49 -30.47
CA GLU A 16 57.20 24.02 -29.14
C GLU A 16 55.90 24.82 -29.13
N GLU A 17 55.73 25.72 -30.10
CA GLU A 17 54.52 26.54 -30.21
C GLU A 17 53.28 25.68 -30.53
N LEU A 18 53.39 24.71 -31.44
CA LEU A 18 52.31 23.76 -31.73
C LEU A 18 51.99 22.87 -30.51
N SER A 19 52.98 22.48 -29.73
CA SER A 19 52.79 21.72 -28.49
C SER A 19 52.00 22.53 -27.45
N LYS A 20 52.32 23.82 -27.30
CA LYS A 20 51.60 24.75 -26.43
C LYS A 20 50.15 24.92 -26.88
N GLN A 21 49.91 25.11 -28.19
CA GLN A 21 48.57 25.19 -28.76
C GLN A 21 47.77 23.91 -28.52
N ARG A 22 48.40 22.73 -28.69
CA ARG A 22 47.76 21.44 -28.38
C ARG A 22 47.32 21.35 -26.93
N GLN A 23 48.20 21.74 -25.99
CA GLN A 23 47.88 21.70 -24.56
C GLN A 23 46.73 22.65 -24.20
N GLU A 24 46.66 23.84 -24.82
CA GLU A 24 45.55 24.76 -24.63
C GLU A 24 44.22 24.17 -25.13
N LEU A 25 44.23 23.55 -26.31
CA LEU A 25 43.05 22.89 -26.88
C LEU A 25 42.59 21.71 -26.02
N ASP A 26 43.50 20.88 -25.51
CA ASP A 26 43.17 19.80 -24.57
C ASP A 26 42.48 20.34 -23.31
N GLY A 27 42.93 21.49 -22.81
CA GLY A 27 42.27 22.20 -21.70
C GLY A 27 40.84 22.60 -22.05
N LYS A 28 40.62 23.22 -23.22
CA LYS A 28 39.30 23.63 -23.69
C LYS A 28 38.36 22.43 -23.89
N ILE A 29 38.86 21.33 -24.45
CA ILE A 29 38.08 20.10 -24.65
C ILE A 29 37.62 19.52 -23.32
N LYS A 30 38.47 19.49 -22.29
CA LYS A 30 38.09 19.02 -20.94
C LYS A 30 36.96 19.86 -20.35
N ILE A 31 37.02 21.18 -20.50
CA ILE A 31 35.96 22.09 -20.02
C ILE A 31 34.67 21.87 -20.82
N ALA A 32 34.77 21.72 -22.14
CA ALA A 32 33.61 21.47 -23.00
C ALA A 32 32.89 20.16 -22.64
N ARG A 33 33.63 19.06 -22.37
CA ARG A 33 33.04 17.80 -21.92
C ARG A 33 32.30 17.95 -20.59
N LYS A 34 32.92 18.58 -19.59
CA LYS A 34 32.25 18.83 -18.30
C LYS A 34 30.96 19.65 -18.46
N ARG A 35 30.97 20.63 -19.37
CA ARG A 35 29.78 21.43 -19.69
C ARG A 35 28.69 20.56 -20.31
N GLU A 36 29.04 19.67 -21.23
CA GLU A 36 28.11 18.74 -21.86
C GLU A 36 27.52 17.74 -20.86
N GLU A 37 28.35 17.14 -20.01
CA GLU A 37 27.92 16.27 -18.90
C GLU A 37 26.95 16.99 -17.96
N THR A 38 27.26 18.22 -17.58
CA THR A 38 26.38 19.05 -16.74
C THR A 38 25.08 19.39 -17.46
N GLY A 39 25.15 19.67 -18.77
CA GLY A 39 23.96 19.91 -19.60
C GLY A 39 23.02 18.71 -19.62
N SER A 40 23.57 17.51 -19.83
CA SER A 40 22.80 16.26 -19.79
C SER A 40 22.14 16.03 -18.43
N LEU A 41 22.82 16.34 -17.31
CA LEU A 41 22.25 16.21 -15.98
C LEU A 41 21.11 17.22 -15.76
N ILE A 42 21.24 18.45 -16.26
CA ILE A 42 20.20 19.47 -16.18
C ILE A 42 18.96 19.03 -16.96
N GLU A 43 19.13 18.48 -18.16
CA GLU A 43 18.02 17.95 -18.97
C GLU A 43 17.29 16.82 -18.25
N GLU A 44 18.02 15.89 -17.62
CA GLU A 44 17.41 14.82 -16.83
C GLU A 44 16.61 15.36 -15.63
N VAL A 45 17.16 16.34 -14.90
CA VAL A 45 16.45 16.97 -13.77
C VAL A 45 15.20 17.70 -14.24
N HIS A 46 15.22 18.37 -15.40
CA HIS A 46 14.02 18.98 -15.97
C HIS A 46 12.97 17.94 -16.33
N ALA A 47 13.36 16.82 -16.96
CA ALA A 47 12.43 15.75 -17.28
C ALA A 47 11.79 15.15 -16.01
N GLN A 48 12.56 14.99 -14.94
CA GLN A 48 12.04 14.53 -13.64
C GLN A 48 11.07 15.56 -13.02
N LYS A 49 11.40 16.85 -13.10
CA LYS A 49 10.51 17.93 -12.64
C LYS A 49 9.16 17.86 -13.37
N ASP A 50 9.18 17.77 -14.70
CA ASP A 50 7.96 17.72 -15.52
C ASP A 50 7.12 16.47 -15.22
N ALA A 51 7.77 15.34 -14.93
CA ALA A 51 7.10 14.11 -14.52
C ALA A 51 6.41 14.26 -13.15
N LEU A 52 7.06 14.92 -12.19
CA LEU A 52 6.48 15.20 -10.88
C LEU A 52 5.31 16.17 -10.98
N GLU A 53 5.43 17.22 -11.79
CA GLU A 53 4.36 18.20 -12.01
C GLU A 53 3.10 17.52 -12.57
N LYS A 54 3.25 16.64 -13.57
CA LYS A 54 2.14 15.81 -14.07
C LYS A 54 1.51 14.92 -13.00
N ARG A 55 2.32 14.31 -12.14
CA ARG A 55 1.82 13.48 -11.03
C ARG A 55 1.05 14.32 -10.02
N ILE A 56 1.54 15.51 -9.68
CA ILE A 56 0.85 16.44 -8.78
C ILE A 56 -0.50 16.83 -9.38
N SER A 57 -0.55 17.25 -10.65
CA SER A 57 -1.81 17.59 -11.31
C SER A 57 -2.82 16.43 -11.30
N ALA A 58 -2.36 15.20 -11.57
CA ALA A 58 -3.24 14.03 -11.51
C ALA A 58 -3.77 13.76 -10.08
N LEU A 59 -2.96 13.98 -9.04
CA LEU A 59 -3.39 13.85 -7.65
C LEU A 59 -4.36 14.96 -7.25
N GLU A 60 -4.14 16.20 -7.68
CA GLU A 60 -5.04 17.34 -7.44
C GLU A 60 -6.40 17.13 -8.13
N ASP A 61 -6.41 16.66 -9.37
CA ASP A 61 -7.62 16.30 -10.09
C ASP A 61 -8.37 15.16 -9.37
N GLY A 62 -7.65 14.12 -8.93
CA GLY A 62 -8.22 13.03 -8.14
C GLY A 62 -8.82 13.50 -6.81
N LEU A 63 -8.14 14.40 -6.10
CA LEU A 63 -8.63 14.98 -4.86
C LEU A 63 -9.90 15.81 -5.11
N LYS A 64 -9.91 16.61 -6.18
CA LYS A 64 -11.07 17.40 -6.57
C LYS A 64 -12.29 16.52 -6.88
N VAL A 65 -12.11 15.44 -7.65
CA VAL A 65 -13.18 14.47 -7.93
C VAL A 65 -13.69 13.83 -6.65
N SER A 66 -12.79 13.45 -5.72
CA SER A 66 -13.21 12.88 -4.45
C SER A 66 -13.97 13.88 -3.57
N SER A 67 -13.59 15.16 -3.60
CA SER A 67 -14.28 16.22 -2.87
C SER A 67 -15.66 16.52 -3.45
N GLU A 68 -15.84 16.46 -4.78
CA GLU A 68 -17.15 16.66 -5.43
C GLU A 68 -18.10 15.48 -5.19
N LEU A 69 -17.56 14.27 -4.95
CA LEU A 69 -18.37 13.09 -4.67
C LEU A 69 -19.00 13.13 -3.27
N VAL A 70 -18.29 13.73 -2.30
CA VAL A 70 -18.74 13.83 -0.90
C VAL A 70 -18.47 15.25 -0.39
N ASP A 71 -19.49 16.09 -0.47
CA ASP A 71 -19.44 17.48 0.03
C ASP A 71 -19.59 17.56 1.57
N THR A 72 -19.99 16.46 2.21
CA THR A 72 -20.23 16.43 3.66
C THR A 72 -18.89 16.23 4.40
N PRO A 73 -18.55 17.10 5.36
CA PRO A 73 -17.38 16.90 6.21
C PRO A 73 -17.42 15.56 6.94
N LEU A 74 -16.26 14.92 7.09
CA LEU A 74 -16.11 13.61 7.73
C LEU A 74 -16.76 13.56 9.13
N ASP A 75 -16.50 14.57 9.97
CA ASP A 75 -17.02 14.65 11.33
C ASP A 75 -18.55 14.54 11.40
N LYS A 76 -19.27 15.10 10.40
CA LYS A 76 -20.73 15.03 10.36
C LYS A 76 -21.21 13.64 9.96
N LEU A 77 -20.51 12.98 9.04
CA LEU A 77 -20.82 11.61 8.66
C LEU A 77 -20.58 10.65 9.82
N GLU A 78 -19.53 10.88 10.61
CA GLU A 78 -19.25 10.11 11.83
C GLU A 78 -20.34 10.33 12.90
N GLU A 79 -20.79 11.58 13.10
CA GLU A 79 -21.92 11.90 13.98
C GLU A 79 -23.22 11.23 13.52
N GLU A 80 -23.52 11.28 12.21
CA GLU A 80 -24.68 10.63 11.62
C GLU A 80 -24.65 9.10 11.81
N ILE A 81 -23.48 8.47 11.62
CA ILE A 81 -23.28 7.04 11.89
C ILE A 81 -23.54 6.72 13.36
N SER A 82 -23.01 7.52 14.30
CA SER A 82 -23.26 7.33 15.73
C SER A 82 -24.76 7.43 16.04
N SER A 83 -25.45 8.45 15.50
CA SER A 83 -26.89 8.62 15.70
C SER A 83 -27.72 7.47 15.13
N VAL A 84 -27.32 6.92 13.98
CA VAL A 84 -27.98 5.76 13.38
C VAL A 84 -27.75 4.51 14.23
N ASN A 85 -26.54 4.31 14.76
CA ASN A 85 -26.24 3.19 15.64
C ASN A 85 -27.06 3.23 16.93
N ASP A 86 -27.17 4.39 17.59
CA ASP A 86 -27.99 4.54 18.80
C ASP A 86 -29.46 4.18 18.52
N LYS A 87 -29.99 4.64 17.38
CA LYS A 87 -31.38 4.30 16.97
C LYS A 87 -31.54 2.82 16.66
N LEU A 88 -30.52 2.20 16.07
CA LEU A 88 -30.51 0.78 15.74
C LEU A 88 -30.52 -0.06 17.02
N GLU A 89 -29.71 0.29 18.01
CA GLU A 89 -29.67 -0.35 19.33
C GLU A 89 -31.06 -0.30 20.00
N ILE A 90 -31.68 0.89 20.08
CA ILE A 90 -33.01 1.05 20.66
C ILE A 90 -34.07 0.22 19.89
N ALA A 91 -33.99 0.17 18.56
CA ALA A 91 -34.90 -0.61 17.75
C ALA A 91 -34.74 -2.12 17.99
N GLN A 92 -33.52 -2.60 18.19
CA GLN A 92 -33.22 -3.99 18.53
C GLN A 92 -33.78 -4.36 19.91
N GLU A 93 -33.52 -3.53 20.94
CA GLU A 93 -34.07 -3.75 22.29
C GLU A 93 -35.60 -3.76 22.29
N ARG A 94 -36.22 -2.84 21.52
CA ARG A 94 -37.67 -2.77 21.41
C ARG A 94 -38.27 -3.98 20.70
N LEU A 95 -37.60 -4.48 19.66
CA LEU A 95 -37.99 -5.70 18.96
C LEU A 95 -37.93 -6.90 19.91
N GLU A 96 -36.82 -7.09 20.61
CA GLU A 96 -36.67 -8.17 21.60
C GLU A 96 -37.78 -8.13 22.66
N SER A 97 -38.09 -6.92 23.16
CA SER A 97 -39.17 -6.73 24.14
C SER A 97 -40.55 -7.16 23.58
N LEU A 98 -40.85 -6.82 22.32
CA LEU A 98 -42.12 -7.20 21.68
C LEU A 98 -42.18 -8.70 21.38
N GLU A 99 -41.07 -9.31 20.99
CA GLU A 99 -40.98 -10.76 20.77
C GLU A 99 -41.21 -11.53 22.08
N GLN A 100 -40.66 -11.04 23.20
CA GLN A 100 -40.93 -11.59 24.53
C GLN A 100 -42.40 -11.43 24.95
N GLU A 101 -42.98 -10.25 24.74
CA GLU A 101 -44.40 -9.99 25.02
C GLU A 101 -45.31 -10.92 24.21
N GLN A 102 -45.04 -11.08 22.91
CA GLN A 102 -45.78 -11.98 22.03
C GLN A 102 -45.65 -13.44 22.48
N TYR A 103 -44.44 -13.88 22.85
CA TYR A 103 -44.23 -15.23 23.36
C TYR A 103 -45.06 -15.51 24.62
N LEU A 104 -45.10 -14.56 25.56
CA LEU A 104 -45.90 -14.68 26.78
C LEU A 104 -47.41 -14.63 26.49
N GLU A 105 -47.85 -13.76 25.59
CA GLU A 105 -49.26 -13.67 25.18
C GLU A 105 -49.73 -14.99 24.54
N ASP A 106 -48.92 -15.56 23.64
CA ASP A 106 -49.22 -16.84 22.99
C ASP A 106 -49.20 -18.01 23.98
N LEU A 107 -48.31 -17.98 24.98
CA LEU A 107 -48.32 -18.95 26.06
C LEU A 107 -49.58 -18.82 26.93
N GLY A 108 -50.00 -17.59 27.26
CA GLY A 108 -51.23 -17.31 27.99
C GLY A 108 -52.48 -17.75 27.23
N ARG A 109 -52.54 -17.48 25.91
CA ARG A 109 -53.60 -17.99 25.02
C ARG A 109 -53.66 -19.52 25.02
N LYS A 110 -52.52 -20.21 24.93
CA LYS A 110 -52.45 -21.68 25.01
C LYS A 110 -52.95 -22.22 26.36
N LEU A 111 -52.63 -21.55 27.47
CA LEU A 111 -53.04 -21.96 28.80
C LEU A 111 -54.56 -21.75 29.02
N ASN A 112 -55.10 -20.58 28.69
CA ASN A 112 -56.54 -20.30 28.86
C ASN A 112 -57.41 -21.16 27.94
N ARG A 113 -56.96 -21.43 26.71
CA ARG A 113 -57.70 -22.28 25.77
C ARG A 113 -57.73 -23.76 26.18
N SER A 114 -56.83 -24.19 27.06
CA SER A 114 -56.89 -25.53 27.68
C SER A 114 -57.91 -25.65 28.82
N HIS A 115 -58.55 -24.55 29.23
CA HIS A 115 -59.58 -24.54 30.27
C HIS A 115 -61.01 -24.42 29.73
N ASP A 116 -61.19 -23.92 28.51
CA ASP A 116 -62.51 -23.63 27.93
C ASP A 116 -63.06 -24.72 26.97
N ASP A 117 -62.32 -25.82 26.73
CA ASP A 117 -62.80 -26.93 25.89
C ASP A 117 -63.78 -27.89 26.63
N ASP A 118 -64.23 -27.57 27.85
CA ASP A 118 -65.28 -28.35 28.56
C ASP A 118 -66.47 -27.51 29.07
N ALA A 119 -66.70 -26.31 28.53
CA ALA A 119 -67.91 -25.56 28.85
C ALA A 119 -68.44 -24.72 27.69
N SER A 120 -69.55 -25.19 27.14
CA SER A 120 -70.54 -24.50 26.29
C SER A 120 -70.36 -24.55 24.77
N SER A 121 -71.02 -25.55 24.17
CA SER A 121 -71.85 -25.28 23.01
C SER A 121 -72.98 -24.32 23.40
N LEU A 122 -73.12 -23.16 22.74
CA LEU A 122 -74.37 -22.67 22.14
C LEU A 122 -74.17 -21.26 21.54
N ASP A 123 -74.30 -21.21 20.21
CA ASP A 123 -75.05 -20.24 19.41
C ASP A 123 -75.08 -18.75 19.82
N ASN A 124 -74.53 -17.89 18.94
CA ASN A 124 -75.23 -16.67 18.58
C ASN A 124 -74.99 -16.32 17.10
N SER A 125 -75.82 -16.89 16.24
CA SER A 125 -76.01 -16.40 14.88
C SER A 125 -76.98 -15.21 14.85
N SER A 126 -76.57 -14.12 14.18
CA SER A 126 -77.39 -13.18 13.38
C SER A 126 -77.41 -11.70 13.82
N SER A 127 -76.76 -10.83 13.04
CA SER A 127 -77.48 -9.96 12.10
C SER A 127 -76.54 -9.36 11.03
N ASN A 128 -76.94 -9.57 9.78
CA ASN A 128 -76.34 -9.08 8.52
C ASN A 128 -76.83 -7.67 8.14
N PHE A 129 -76.21 -7.12 7.08
CA PHE A 129 -76.52 -5.96 6.20
C PHE A 129 -75.64 -4.72 6.45
N THR A 130 -74.82 -4.18 5.52
CA THR A 130 -74.79 -4.18 4.03
C THR A 130 -73.39 -3.80 3.50
N ASP A 131 -72.98 -4.42 2.38
CA ASP A 131 -71.85 -4.12 1.45
C ASP A 131 -72.07 -2.75 0.70
N PRO A 132 -71.09 -2.08 0.01
CA PRO A 132 -70.13 -2.65 -0.96
C PRO A 132 -68.68 -2.09 -1.05
N ALA A 133 -67.77 -2.94 -1.55
CA ALA A 133 -66.71 -2.69 -2.55
C ALA A 133 -65.20 -2.60 -2.14
N SER A 134 -64.44 -3.55 -2.72
CA SER A 134 -63.03 -3.50 -3.25
C SER A 134 -61.86 -3.93 -2.33
N PRO A 135 -60.70 -4.36 -2.89
CA PRO A 135 -60.49 -5.56 -3.71
C PRO A 135 -59.33 -6.45 -3.21
N ILE A 136 -59.27 -7.64 -3.82
CA ILE A 136 -58.39 -8.79 -3.59
C ILE A 136 -56.94 -8.51 -4.07
N ILE A 137 -55.93 -8.91 -3.28
CA ILE A 137 -54.55 -9.11 -3.77
C ILE A 137 -54.15 -10.57 -3.52
N SER A 138 -54.06 -11.35 -4.60
CA SER A 138 -53.49 -12.70 -4.63
C SER A 138 -51.97 -12.64 -4.63
N LEU A 139 -51.34 -13.30 -3.66
CA LEU A 139 -49.96 -13.77 -3.80
C LEU A 139 -49.94 -15.03 -4.67
N ASN A 140 -49.08 -15.04 -5.68
CA ASN A 140 -48.72 -16.26 -6.40
C ASN A 140 -47.19 -16.26 -6.62
N MET A 141 -46.53 -17.25 -6.01
CA MET A 141 -45.14 -17.64 -6.32
C MET A 141 -45.09 -18.34 -7.69
N PRO A 142 -43.93 -18.37 -8.36
CA PRO A 142 -43.26 -19.66 -8.47
C PRO A 142 -41.73 -19.62 -8.35
N SER A 143 -41.20 -20.83 -8.16
CA SER A 143 -39.83 -21.28 -7.95
C SER A 143 -38.89 -21.13 -9.16
N GLY A 144 -37.57 -21.04 -8.90
CA GLY A 144 -36.58 -21.88 -9.59
C GLY A 144 -35.52 -21.20 -10.47
N GLU A 145 -34.28 -21.28 -9.99
CA GLU A 145 -33.05 -21.68 -10.72
C GLU A 145 -32.12 -20.67 -11.46
N GLU A 146 -30.85 -20.72 -11.00
CA GLU A 146 -29.57 -20.71 -11.77
C GLU A 146 -28.86 -19.39 -12.16
N SER A 147 -27.78 -19.13 -11.40
CA SER A 147 -26.40 -18.80 -11.81
C SER A 147 -26.12 -18.06 -13.15
N ASN A 148 -25.59 -16.83 -13.06
CA ASN A 148 -24.28 -16.41 -13.61
C ASN A 148 -24.06 -14.89 -13.50
N LEU A 149 -23.06 -14.50 -12.73
CA LEU A 149 -22.48 -13.16 -12.68
C LEU A 149 -21.01 -13.30 -13.11
N GLU A 150 -20.78 -13.21 -14.42
CA GLU A 150 -19.47 -12.99 -15.05
C GLU A 150 -19.63 -11.69 -15.86
N GLU A 151 -18.91 -10.62 -15.53
CA GLU A 151 -17.50 -10.38 -15.87
C GLU A 151 -17.50 -9.25 -16.92
N ASN A 152 -16.94 -8.08 -16.56
CA ASN A 152 -16.26 -7.13 -17.45
C ASN A 152 -16.10 -5.75 -16.77
N LEU A 153 -15.19 -5.67 -15.79
CA LEU A 153 -14.42 -4.45 -15.55
C LEU A 153 -12.94 -4.83 -15.41
N SER A 154 -12.35 -5.26 -16.52
CA SER A 154 -10.89 -5.28 -16.68
C SER A 154 -10.49 -4.09 -17.55
N THR A 155 -9.98 -3.04 -16.92
CA THR A 155 -9.05 -2.13 -17.60
C THR A 155 -7.80 -2.06 -16.75
N THR A 156 -6.86 -2.92 -17.14
CA THR A 156 -5.52 -3.09 -16.60
C THR A 156 -4.77 -1.76 -16.49
N THR A 157 -4.42 -1.36 -15.26
CA THR A 157 -3.35 -0.41 -14.99
C THR A 157 -2.01 -1.05 -15.32
N GLN A 158 -1.46 -0.74 -16.49
CA GLN A 158 -0.10 -1.14 -16.85
C GLN A 158 0.90 -0.32 -16.02
N THR A 159 1.72 -1.00 -15.22
CA THR A 159 2.89 -0.40 -14.56
C THR A 159 4.09 -0.46 -15.52
N MET A 160 4.62 0.70 -15.89
CA MET A 160 5.81 0.81 -16.75
C MET A 160 7.05 0.44 -15.94
N SER A 161 7.77 -0.60 -16.40
CA SER A 161 9.05 -1.03 -15.82
C SER A 161 10.16 -0.01 -16.11
N THR A 162 10.99 0.27 -15.11
CA THR A 162 12.12 1.22 -15.18
C THR A 162 13.32 0.64 -15.95
N PRO A 163 14.04 1.42 -16.79
CA PRO A 163 15.37 1.04 -17.25
C PRO A 163 16.41 1.33 -16.15
N SER A 164 17.12 0.30 -15.73
CA SER A 164 18.18 0.36 -14.73
C SER A 164 19.44 1.03 -15.30
N ASN A 165 19.70 2.29 -14.94
CA ASN A 165 20.97 2.97 -15.22
C ASN A 165 22.06 2.44 -14.28
N ARG A 166 22.89 1.52 -14.80
CA ARG A 166 24.10 0.98 -14.17
C ARG A 166 25.26 1.97 -14.35
N ILE A 167 25.75 2.55 -13.27
CA ILE A 167 27.07 3.20 -13.24
C ILE A 167 28.05 2.21 -12.60
N GLU A 168 29.02 1.78 -13.40
CA GLU A 168 30.17 1.00 -12.94
C GLU A 168 31.27 1.89 -12.36
N THR A 169 31.94 1.29 -11.37
CA THR A 169 33.37 1.40 -11.03
C THR A 169 33.88 2.51 -10.10
N SER A 170 34.34 2.01 -8.95
CA SER A 170 35.69 2.19 -8.39
C SER A 170 35.95 3.43 -7.54
N GLN A 171 36.10 3.22 -6.23
CA GLN A 171 37.44 3.27 -5.63
C GLN A 171 37.50 2.66 -4.23
N GLU A 172 38.49 1.78 -4.11
CA GLU A 172 38.99 1.10 -2.94
C GLU A 172 39.57 2.12 -1.95
N SER A 173 39.19 2.03 -0.67
CA SER A 173 39.94 2.65 0.42
C SER A 173 39.79 1.77 1.65
N THR A 174 40.79 0.92 1.80
CA THR A 174 41.13 0.16 3.00
C THR A 174 41.13 1.06 4.23
N SER A 175 40.40 0.69 5.27
CA SER A 175 40.76 1.11 6.62
C SER A 175 40.65 -0.05 7.58
N ARG A 176 41.85 -0.45 8.02
CA ARG A 176 42.15 -1.46 9.04
C ARG A 176 41.45 -1.13 10.35
N ILE A 177 40.83 -2.15 10.94
CA ILE A 177 40.92 -2.37 12.38
C ILE A 177 41.18 -3.87 12.58
N SER A 178 42.36 -4.18 13.10
CA SER A 178 42.73 -5.52 13.59
C SER A 178 42.61 -5.49 15.09
N GLU A 179 41.76 -6.35 15.68
CA GLU A 179 42.02 -6.93 17.01
C GLU A 179 41.21 -8.22 17.24
N THR A 180 41.90 -9.33 17.00
CA THR A 180 42.00 -10.57 17.80
C THR A 180 40.85 -10.96 18.75
N VAL A 181 40.15 -12.08 18.47
CA VAL A 181 40.06 -13.29 19.34
C VAL A 181 39.72 -14.54 18.48
N GLN A 182 40.09 -15.71 18.99
CA GLN A 182 40.26 -17.05 18.39
C GLN A 182 39.06 -17.74 17.73
N PRO A 183 39.29 -18.83 16.94
CA PRO A 183 38.25 -19.58 16.25
C PRO A 183 37.65 -20.65 17.15
N GLU A 184 36.37 -20.54 17.49
CA GLU A 184 35.59 -21.65 18.03
C GLU A 184 34.70 -22.23 16.93
N GLN A 185 35.11 -23.42 16.50
CA GLN A 185 34.30 -24.61 16.29
C GLN A 185 32.94 -24.43 15.59
N THR A 186 32.93 -24.89 14.33
CA THR A 186 31.75 -25.39 13.63
C THR A 186 31.08 -26.50 14.43
N GLU A 187 30.03 -26.17 15.18
CA GLU A 187 29.00 -27.13 15.55
C GLU A 187 27.81 -26.97 14.61
N ALA A 188 27.60 -28.01 13.80
CA ALA A 188 26.41 -28.18 12.99
C ALA A 188 25.21 -28.35 13.93
N LEU A 189 24.40 -27.29 14.07
CA LEU A 189 23.15 -27.38 14.80
C LEU A 189 22.08 -28.01 13.92
N SER A 190 21.60 -29.15 14.41
CA SER A 190 20.48 -29.95 13.95
C SER A 190 19.24 -29.10 13.61
N LYS A 191 18.51 -29.55 12.58
CA LYS A 191 17.18 -29.04 12.19
C LYS A 191 16.23 -29.09 13.38
N GLU A 192 16.10 -27.97 14.09
CA GLU A 192 15.03 -27.77 15.05
C GLU A 192 13.81 -27.18 14.33
N GLN A 193 12.69 -27.86 14.50
CA GLN A 193 11.42 -27.55 13.87
C GLN A 193 10.96 -26.16 14.32
N ILE A 194 10.97 -25.20 13.39
CA ILE A 194 10.60 -23.80 13.67
C ILE A 194 9.09 -23.77 13.94
N VAL A 195 8.73 -23.69 15.22
CA VAL A 195 7.35 -23.39 15.63
C VAL A 195 7.07 -21.94 15.25
N PRO A 196 5.94 -21.62 14.58
CA PRO A 196 5.59 -20.24 14.28
C PRO A 196 5.41 -19.48 15.60
N LEU A 197 6.35 -18.60 15.91
CA LEU A 197 6.23 -17.68 17.03
C LEU A 197 5.10 -16.68 16.70
N PRO A 198 4.20 -16.39 17.65
CA PRO A 198 3.23 -15.32 17.47
C PRO A 198 4.00 -14.02 17.23
N VAL A 199 3.74 -13.39 16.09
CA VAL A 199 4.34 -12.10 15.73
C VAL A 199 3.67 -11.03 16.59
N GLU A 200 4.38 -10.61 17.65
CA GLU A 200 4.04 -9.43 18.46
C GLU A 200 3.96 -8.20 17.55
N GLY A 201 3.00 -7.31 17.82
CA GLY A 201 2.82 -6.09 17.03
C GLY A 201 4.03 -5.16 17.13
N LEU A 202 4.21 -4.27 16.14
CA LEU A 202 5.35 -3.35 16.13
C LEU A 202 5.35 -2.41 17.36
N GLU A 203 4.18 -1.96 17.79
CA GLU A 203 3.98 -1.11 18.97
C GLU A 203 4.32 -1.85 20.28
N GLU A 204 3.92 -3.11 20.38
CA GLU A 204 4.24 -3.99 21.51
C GLU A 204 5.75 -4.25 21.60
N THR A 205 6.37 -4.51 20.45
CA THR A 205 7.82 -4.69 20.32
C THR A 205 8.58 -3.44 20.74
N ALA A 206 8.11 -2.26 20.31
CA ALA A 206 8.70 -0.98 20.71
C ALA A 206 8.64 -0.77 22.22
N THR A 207 7.47 -1.03 22.81
CA THR A 207 7.24 -0.91 24.26
C THR A 207 8.14 -1.85 25.06
N LYS A 208 8.30 -3.10 24.61
CA LYS A 208 9.17 -4.11 25.23
C LYS A 208 10.65 -3.77 25.14
N LEU A 209 11.06 -3.12 24.05
CA LEU A 209 12.42 -2.59 23.86
C LEU A 209 12.65 -1.25 24.57
N GLY A 210 11.61 -0.64 25.16
CA GLY A 210 11.71 0.66 25.81
C GLY A 210 11.99 1.81 24.83
N VAL A 211 11.58 1.66 23.57
CA VAL A 211 11.73 2.68 22.52
C VAL A 211 10.37 3.17 22.07
N GLU A 212 10.30 4.42 21.61
CA GLU A 212 9.08 4.99 21.06
C GLU A 212 8.68 4.25 19.75
N PRO A 213 7.39 3.92 19.54
CA PRO A 213 6.95 3.24 18.33
C PRO A 213 7.36 3.96 17.04
N ASP A 214 7.19 5.28 17.01
CA ASP A 214 7.53 6.12 15.85
C ASP A 214 9.04 6.09 15.56
N PHE A 215 9.87 6.11 16.61
CA PHE A 215 11.32 6.00 16.47
C PHE A 215 11.72 4.64 15.89
N LEU A 216 11.09 3.55 16.35
CA LEU A 216 11.37 2.20 15.83
C LEU A 216 10.96 2.07 14.36
N VAL A 217 9.82 2.64 13.97
CA VAL A 217 9.36 2.72 12.57
C VAL A 217 10.35 3.51 11.72
N GLU A 218 10.73 4.71 12.15
CA GLU A 218 11.62 5.59 11.38
C GLU A 218 13.00 4.94 11.17
N LYS A 219 13.60 4.43 12.24
CA LYS A 219 14.93 3.80 12.17
C LYS A 219 14.89 2.45 11.46
N GLY A 220 13.84 1.66 11.67
CA GLY A 220 13.62 0.41 10.95
C GLY A 220 13.51 0.64 9.44
N THR A 221 12.68 1.61 9.03
CA THR A 221 12.51 1.98 7.63
C THR A 221 13.80 2.51 7.02
N GLN A 222 14.52 3.38 7.73
CA GLN A 222 15.81 3.91 7.26
C GLN A 222 16.86 2.80 7.11
N ALA A 223 16.91 1.84 8.04
CA ALA A 223 17.81 0.69 7.95
C ALA A 223 17.45 -0.19 6.74
N LEU A 224 16.16 -0.43 6.50
CA LEU A 224 15.66 -1.18 5.34
C LEU A 224 16.08 -0.51 4.02
N LEU A 225 15.86 0.80 3.90
CA LEU A 225 16.23 1.58 2.71
C LEU A 225 17.75 1.55 2.47
N ARG A 226 18.57 1.65 3.52
CA ARG A 226 20.03 1.51 3.42
C ARG A 226 20.42 0.11 2.93
N MET A 227 19.74 -0.93 3.41
CA MET A 227 20.01 -2.31 2.99
C MET A 227 19.65 -2.52 1.51
N ILE A 228 18.50 -2.02 1.07
CA ILE A 228 18.07 -2.07 -0.33
C ILE A 228 19.05 -1.31 -1.23
N ALA A 229 19.47 -0.11 -0.83
CA ALA A 229 20.45 0.68 -1.58
C ALA A 229 21.80 -0.03 -1.70
N ARG A 230 22.26 -0.71 -0.63
CA ARG A 230 23.52 -1.48 -0.64
C ARG A 230 23.45 -2.71 -1.54
N ASN A 231 22.28 -3.35 -1.61
CA ASN A 231 22.08 -4.61 -2.32
C ASN A 231 21.54 -4.42 -3.75
N GLY A 232 21.70 -3.23 -4.34
CA GLY A 232 21.30 -2.98 -5.73
C GLY A 232 19.79 -3.06 -5.96
N GLY A 233 18.98 -2.63 -4.98
CA GLY A 233 17.52 -2.64 -5.06
C GLY A 233 16.85 -3.92 -4.55
N GLN A 234 17.63 -4.91 -4.08
CA GLN A 234 17.09 -6.17 -3.56
C GLN A 234 17.11 -6.20 -2.03
N LEU A 235 15.97 -6.48 -1.41
CA LEU A 235 15.93 -6.80 0.01
C LEU A 235 16.50 -8.21 0.21
N LYS A 236 17.64 -8.31 0.89
CA LYS A 236 18.27 -9.60 1.23
C LYS A 236 18.73 -9.54 2.67
N PHE A 237 18.21 -10.44 3.50
CA PHE A 237 18.71 -10.60 4.85
C PHE A 237 19.98 -11.46 4.83
N PRO A 238 20.99 -11.17 5.68
CA PRO A 238 22.23 -11.93 5.76
C PRO A 238 22.09 -13.44 6.06
N LEU A 239 20.90 -13.90 6.43
CA LEU A 239 20.61 -15.26 6.90
C LEU A 239 19.58 -16.00 6.02
N GLU A 240 19.21 -15.48 4.86
CA GLU A 240 18.38 -16.23 3.92
C GLU A 240 19.19 -17.42 3.38
N ILE A 241 18.91 -18.61 3.92
CA ILE A 241 19.41 -19.88 3.40
C ILE A 241 18.47 -20.25 2.27
N ASP A 242 19.00 -20.49 1.05
CA ASP A 242 18.20 -21.00 -0.07
C ASP A 242 17.46 -22.26 0.40
N GLN A 243 16.12 -22.21 0.36
CA GLN A 243 15.31 -23.40 0.55
C GLN A 243 15.55 -24.31 -0.65
N ILE A 244 16.37 -25.33 -0.44
CA ILE A 244 16.59 -26.39 -1.41
C ILE A 244 15.33 -27.26 -1.40
N ASP A 245 14.70 -27.45 -2.56
CA ASP A 245 13.58 -28.38 -2.78
C ASP A 245 13.92 -29.83 -2.36
#